data_AF-A0A2S3YUR2-F1
#
_entry.id   AF-A0A2S3YUR2-F1
#
_cell.length_a   1.000
_cell.length_b   1.000
_cell.length_c   1.000
_cell.angle_alpha   90.00
_cell.angle_beta   90.00
_cell.angle_gamma   90.00
#
_symmetry.space_group_name_H-M   'P 1'
#
loop_
_entity.id
_entity.type
_entity.pdbx_description
1 polymer ?
#
loop_
_entity_poly.entity_id
_entity_poly.type
_entity_poly.pdbx_seq_one_letter_code
_entity_poly.pdbx_strand_id
1 'polypeptide(L)' 'MKFLSYWHDTAPAFAPVYGHYDVAVIGGGFTGLGAARQLARARAKVAVLEAKKVGWGASGRNGGHLNNGLAHSYLRFG' A
#
# COMPACT_ATOMS: atom_id res chain seq x y z
N MET A 1 24.22 3.35 10.49
CA MET A 1 23.03 2.59 10.01
C MET A 1 21.82 3.51 10.14
N LYS A 2 21.01 3.69 9.08
CA LYS A 2 19.78 4.50 9.16
C LYS A 2 18.62 3.61 9.63
N PHE A 3 17.75 4.14 10.49
CA PHE A 3 16.56 3.44 11.00
C PHE A 3 15.34 3.55 10.07
N LEU A 4 15.43 4.31 8.98
CA LEU A 4 14.38 4.44 7.98
C LEU A 4 14.55 3.39 6.88
N SER A 5 13.43 2.88 6.38
CA SER A 5 13.44 2.07 5.15
C SER A 5 13.94 2.91 3.99
N TYR A 6 14.60 2.28 3.00
CA TYR A 6 15.07 2.97 1.80
C TYR A 6 13.96 3.78 1.11
N TRP A 7 12.75 3.22 1.03
CA TRP A 7 11.60 3.92 0.46
C TRP A 7 11.22 5.17 1.26
N HIS A 8 11.17 5.10 2.59
CA HIS A 8 10.90 6.30 3.41
C HIS A 8 12.03 7.34 3.34
N ASP A 9 13.26 6.92 3.09
CA ASP A 9 14.44 7.82 2.96
C ASP A 9 14.52 8.50 1.58
N THR A 10 13.87 7.93 0.55
CA THR A 10 14.00 8.38 -0.85
C THR A 10 12.70 8.77 -1.53
N ALA A 11 11.54 8.47 -0.92
CA ALA A 11 10.25 8.86 -1.46
C ALA A 11 10.15 10.39 -1.58
N PRO A 12 9.50 10.91 -2.63
CA PRO A 12 9.21 12.33 -2.72
C PRO A 12 8.29 12.76 -1.58
N ALA A 13 8.37 14.03 -1.22
CA ALA A 13 7.40 14.61 -0.30
C ALA A 13 6.01 14.59 -0.92
N PHE A 14 5.02 14.10 -0.17
CA PHE A 14 3.63 14.13 -0.59
C PHE A 14 3.02 15.49 -0.21
N ALA A 15 2.39 16.15 -1.20
CA ALA A 15 1.73 17.42 -1.00
C ALA A 15 0.23 17.22 -0.73
N PRO A 16 -0.41 18.16 -0.01
CA PRO A 16 -1.87 18.24 0.05
C PRO A 16 -2.48 18.29 -1.36
N VAL A 17 -3.65 17.67 -1.50
CA VAL A 17 -4.40 17.64 -2.75
C VAL A 17 -5.69 18.44 -2.63
N TYR A 18 -6.07 19.12 -3.70
CA TYR A 18 -7.28 19.96 -3.76
C TYR A 18 -8.04 19.72 -5.06
N GLY A 19 -9.33 20.02 -5.04
CA GLY A 19 -10.22 19.90 -6.20
C GLY A 19 -10.92 18.54 -6.32
N HIS A 20 -11.45 18.27 -7.51
CA HIS A 20 -12.27 17.08 -7.77
C HIS A 20 -11.43 15.87 -8.17
N TYR A 21 -11.82 14.71 -7.62
CA TYR A 21 -11.28 13.39 -7.88
C TYR A 21 -12.45 12.42 -8.09
N ASP A 22 -12.24 11.39 -8.90
CA ASP A 22 -13.26 10.36 -9.12
C ASP A 22 -13.40 9.48 -7.87
N VAL A 23 -12.27 9.22 -7.18
CA VAL A 23 -12.23 8.41 -5.96
C VAL A 23 -11.25 8.99 -4.96
N ALA A 24 -11.65 9.04 -3.69
CA ALA A 24 -10.77 9.27 -2.55
C ALA A 24 -10.58 7.97 -1.76
N VAL A 25 -9.33 7.53 -1.60
CA VAL A 25 -8.94 6.38 -0.79
C VAL A 25 -8.40 6.88 0.54
N ILE A 26 -9.04 6.46 1.63
CA ILE A 26 -8.61 6.81 2.99
C ILE A 26 -7.70 5.69 3.53
N GLY A 27 -6.44 6.04 3.82
CA GLY A 27 -5.42 5.15 4.36
C GLY A 27 -4.35 4.77 3.32
N GLY A 28 -3.11 5.13 3.59
CA GLY A 28 -1.91 4.81 2.80
C GLY A 28 -1.29 3.46 3.17
N GLY A 29 -2.11 2.47 3.52
CA GLY A 29 -1.69 1.10 3.80
C GLY A 29 -1.69 0.21 2.55
N PHE A 30 -1.32 -1.06 2.70
CA PHE A 30 -1.22 -2.03 1.60
C PHE A 30 -2.53 -2.14 0.80
N THR A 31 -3.66 -2.33 1.50
CA THR A 31 -4.98 -2.43 0.86
C THR A 31 -5.38 -1.15 0.14
N GLY A 32 -5.20 0.02 0.78
CA GLY A 32 -5.55 1.32 0.20
C GLY A 32 -4.73 1.62 -1.06
N LEU A 33 -3.41 1.44 -1.00
CA LEU A 33 -2.53 1.61 -2.16
C LEU A 33 -2.84 0.59 -3.27
N GLY A 34 -3.17 -0.65 -2.92
CA GLY A 34 -3.61 -1.66 -3.87
C GLY A 34 -4.87 -1.23 -4.61
N ALA A 35 -5.89 -0.76 -3.89
CA ALA A 35 -7.13 -0.23 -4.47
C ALA A 35 -6.86 0.99 -5.36
N ALA A 36 -6.11 1.97 -4.87
CA ALA A 36 -5.74 3.18 -5.63
C ALA A 36 -5.00 2.83 -6.92
N ARG A 37 -4.08 1.86 -6.88
CA ARG A 37 -3.36 1.39 -8.06
C ARG A 37 -4.29 0.75 -9.08
N GLN A 38 -5.25 -0.08 -8.67
CA GLN A 38 -6.19 -0.69 -9.61
C GLN A 38 -7.11 0.35 -10.25
N LEU A 39 -7.64 1.28 -9.44
CA LEU A 39 -8.49 2.37 -9.93
C LEU A 39 -7.74 3.32 -10.89
N ALA A 40 -6.50 3.68 -10.56
CA ALA A 40 -5.65 4.48 -11.44
C ALA A 40 -5.34 3.76 -12.76
N ARG A 41 -5.12 2.44 -12.74
CA ARG A 41 -4.97 1.63 -13.97
C ARG A 41 -6.25 1.60 -14.81
N ALA A 42 -7.41 1.72 -14.18
CA ALA A 42 -8.70 1.92 -14.84
C ALA A 42 -8.96 3.38 -15.26
N ARG A 43 -7.94 4.25 -15.20
CA ARG A 43 -7.96 5.67 -15.60
C ARG A 43 -8.80 6.58 -14.69
N ALA A 44 -9.16 6.15 -13.50
CA ALA A 44 -9.76 7.04 -12.51
C ALA A 44 -8.72 8.04 -11.96
N LYS A 45 -9.14 9.29 -11.74
CA LYS A 45 -8.38 10.29 -10.99
C LYS A 45 -8.54 10.02 -9.49
N VAL A 46 -7.53 9.41 -8.89
CA VAL A 46 -7.57 8.94 -7.49
C VAL A 46 -6.74 9.83 -6.57
N ALA A 47 -7.31 10.21 -5.43
CA ALA A 47 -6.56 10.76 -4.30
C ALA A 47 -6.37 9.70 -3.21
N VAL A 48 -5.17 9.60 -2.65
CA VAL A 48 -4.91 8.79 -1.44
C VAL A 48 -4.63 9.74 -0.28
N LEU A 49 -5.39 9.62 0.80
CA LEU A 49 -5.27 10.46 1.97
C LEU A 49 -4.78 9.62 3.15
N GLU A 50 -3.63 9.97 3.72
CA GLU A 50 -3.01 9.30 4.86
C GLU A 50 -2.75 10.32 5.97
N ALA A 51 -3.15 9.98 7.20
CA ALA A 51 -3.03 10.88 8.35
C ALA A 51 -1.58 11.00 8.87
N LYS A 52 -0.74 10.02 8.59
CA LYS A 52 0.68 9.97 8.99
C LYS A 52 1.57 9.84 7.75
N LYS A 53 2.40 8.80 7.71
CA LYS A 53 3.22 8.44 6.54
C LYS A 53 2.65 7.19 5.88
N VAL A 54 2.91 7.03 4.58
CA VAL A 54 2.57 5.80 3.87
C VAL A 54 3.14 4.59 4.61
N GLY A 55 2.28 3.59 4.84
CA GLY A 55 2.61 2.38 5.58
C GLY A 55 2.78 2.54 7.09
N TRP A 56 2.39 3.66 7.72
CA TRP A 56 2.58 3.87 9.17
C TRP A 56 1.91 2.80 10.06
N GLY A 57 0.74 2.29 9.63
CA GLY A 57 -0.06 1.33 10.38
C GLY A 57 0.41 -0.13 10.28
N ALA A 58 -0.54 -1.07 10.24
CA ALA A 58 -0.26 -2.50 10.20
C ALA A 58 0.64 -2.91 9.01
N SER A 59 0.48 -2.25 7.87
CA SER A 59 1.21 -2.59 6.64
C SER A 59 2.73 -2.34 6.69
N GLY A 60 3.21 -1.39 7.50
CA GLY A 60 4.66 -1.17 7.67
C GLY A 60 5.21 -1.74 8.98
N ARG A 61 4.36 -2.35 9.81
CA ARG A 61 4.73 -3.01 11.07
C ARG A 61 4.46 -4.52 11.02
N ASN A 62 4.40 -5.10 9.83
CA ASN A 62 4.32 -6.54 9.65
C ASN A 62 5.72 -7.17 9.72
N GLY A 63 5.79 -8.49 9.89
CA GLY A 63 7.07 -9.22 9.97
C GLY A 63 7.83 -9.32 8.64
N GLY A 64 7.38 -8.65 7.56
CA GLY A 64 8.01 -8.71 6.25
C GLY A 64 7.82 -10.01 5.48
N HIS A 65 7.02 -10.94 6.01
CA HIS A 65 6.79 -12.24 5.39
C HIS A 65 5.89 -12.10 4.16
N LEU A 66 6.38 -12.60 3.03
CA LEU A 66 5.59 -12.82 1.82
C LEU A 66 5.57 -14.33 1.55
N ASN A 67 4.47 -14.97 1.91
CA ASN A 67 4.27 -16.41 1.70
C ASN A 67 2.84 -16.66 1.23
N ASN A 68 2.63 -17.83 0.64
CA ASN A 68 1.32 -18.36 0.24
C ASN A 68 0.56 -19.02 1.42
N GLY A 69 0.99 -18.77 2.67
CA GLY A 69 0.53 -19.47 3.86
C GLY A 69 1.03 -20.91 3.96
N LEU A 70 0.46 -21.67 4.90
CA LEU A 70 0.67 -23.11 5.03
C LEU A 70 -0.24 -23.94 4.09
N ALA A 71 -0.95 -23.29 3.17
CA ALA A 71 -1.90 -23.92 2.25
C ALA A 71 -1.17 -24.61 1.08
N HIS A 72 -0.29 -25.56 1.39
CA HIS A 72 0.11 -26.59 0.43
C HIS A 72 -0.77 -27.81 0.70
N SER A 73 -1.57 -28.21 -0.30
CA SER A 73 -2.31 -29.46 -0.21
C SER A 73 -1.29 -30.61 -0.28
N TYR A 74 -1.23 -31.45 0.75
CA TYR A 74 -0.42 -32.69 0.74
C TYR A 74 -1.03 -33.79 -0.15
N LEU A 75 -2.20 -33.53 -0.76
CA LEU A 75 -2.85 -34.45 -1.68
C LEU A 75 -2.20 -34.35 -3.07
N ARG A 76 -1.06 -35.03 -3.25
CA ARG A 76 -0.59 -35.45 -4.56
C ARG A 76 -0.90 -36.95 -4.69
N PHE A 77 -2.08 -37.27 -5.19
CA PHE A 77 -2.37 -38.61 -5.71
C PHE A 77 -2.19 -38.60 -7.22
N GLY A 78 -1.17 -39.34 -7.66
CA GLY A 78 -0.89 -39.73 -9.03
C GLY A 78 0.01 -40.95 -8.96
#